data_AF-A0A3M9KDS7-F1
#
_entry.id   AF-A0A3M9KDS7-F1
#
_cell.length_a   1.000
_cell.length_b   1.000
_cell.length_c   1.000
_cell.angle_alpha   90.00
_cell.angle_beta   90.00
_cell.angle_gamma   90.00
#
_symmetry.space_group_name_H-M   'P 1'
#
loop_
_entity.id
_entity.type
_entity.pdbx_description
1 polymer ?
#
loop_
_entity_poly.entity_id
_entity_poly.type
_entity_poly.pdbx_seq_one_letter_code
_entity_poly.pdbx_strand_id
1 'polypeptide(L)'
;MADVSVDVPSPLRTCIAFCEVECVVGCCGIDAVSTDPDLIEEWCRQVGSAAVIEARLQLIELIEVVEDRSRCVASDVLNHRTHDEAARRELLDFLAALDAGLAAGDASVSGADT
;
A
#
# COMPACT_ATOMS: atom_id res chain seq x y z
N MET A 1 24.67 1.94 -4.16
CA MET A 1 23.21 1.87 -4.03
C MET A 1 22.72 3.30 -3.93
N ALA A 2 21.83 3.73 -4.81
CA ALA A 2 21.29 5.09 -4.74
C ALA A 2 20.13 5.11 -3.75
N ASP A 3 20.09 6.08 -2.85
CA ASP A 3 18.92 6.32 -2.02
C ASP A 3 17.85 7.02 -2.87
N VAL A 4 16.64 6.47 -2.87
CA VAL A 4 15.48 7.02 -3.58
C VAL A 4 14.35 7.21 -2.58
N SER A 5 13.93 8.46 -2.42
CA SER A 5 12.71 8.78 -1.69
C SER A 5 11.52 8.52 -2.58
N VAL A 6 10.58 7.68 -2.15
CA VAL A 6 9.33 7.43 -2.86
C VAL A 6 8.19 8.17 -2.16
N ASP A 7 7.40 8.89 -2.97
CA ASP A 7 6.13 9.44 -2.52
C ASP A 7 5.03 8.40 -2.74
N VAL A 8 3.97 8.48 -1.95
CA VAL A 8 2.78 7.65 -2.11
C VAL A 8 1.65 8.55 -2.60
N PRO A 9 1.25 8.47 -3.88
CA PRO A 9 0.19 9.31 -4.43
C PRO A 9 -1.19 8.90 -3.92
N SER A 10 -2.18 9.80 -4.08
CA SER A 10 -3.59 9.44 -3.90
C SER A 10 -4.12 8.80 -5.19
N PRO A 11 -4.98 7.77 -5.11
CA PRO A 11 -5.72 7.33 -3.93
C PRO A 11 -4.99 6.33 -3.01
N LEU A 12 -3.85 5.75 -3.39
CA LEU A 12 -3.14 4.77 -2.55
C LEU A 12 -2.82 5.29 -1.14
N ARG A 13 -2.37 6.55 -1.04
CA ARG A 13 -2.12 7.21 0.25
C ARG A 13 -3.35 7.27 1.15
N THR A 14 -4.53 7.48 0.55
CA THR A 14 -5.79 7.53 1.30
C THR A 14 -6.22 6.15 1.77
N CYS A 15 -5.91 5.09 1.01
CA CYS A 15 -6.11 3.72 1.44
C CYS A 15 -5.23 3.39 2.66
N ILE A 16 -3.93 3.71 2.60
CA ILE A 16 -2.99 3.52 3.71
C ILE A 16 -3.44 4.28 4.96
N ALA A 17 -3.84 5.55 4.80
CA ALA A 17 -4.33 6.38 5.91
C ALA A 17 -5.66 5.88 6.48
N PHE A 18 -6.53 5.31 5.66
CA PHE A 18 -7.79 4.69 6.11
C PHE A 18 -7.53 3.41 6.91
N CYS A 19 -6.51 2.64 6.49
CA CYS A 19 -6.10 1.41 7.15
C CYS A 19 -5.19 1.64 8.37
N GLU A 20 -4.91 2.90 8.72
CA GLU A 20 -4.20 3.29 9.93
C GLU A 20 -5.06 2.97 11.16
N VAL A 21 -4.56 2.09 12.03
CA VAL A 21 -5.32 1.58 13.18
C VAL A 21 -4.87 2.21 14.50
N GLU A 22 -4.16 1.46 15.35
CA GLU A 22 -3.86 1.84 16.74
C GLU A 22 -2.66 2.79 16.88
N CYS A 23 -1.89 3.01 15.81
CA CYS A 23 -0.73 3.91 15.78
C CYS A 23 -0.80 4.82 14.55
N VAL A 24 -0.03 5.90 14.56
CA VAL A 24 0.14 6.77 13.39
C VAL A 24 1.22 6.25 12.47
N VAL A 25 0.98 6.23 11.16
CA VAL A 25 1.93 5.70 10.17
C VAL A 25 3.27 6.44 10.21
N GLY A 26 3.26 7.73 10.55
CA GLY A 26 4.49 8.52 10.71
C GLY A 26 5.36 8.13 11.92
N CYS A 27 4.85 7.33 12.86
CA CYS A 27 5.60 6.87 14.03
C CYS A 27 5.93 5.37 13.96
N CYS A 28 4.94 4.53 13.67
CA CYS A 28 5.12 3.07 13.62
C CYS A 28 5.34 2.53 12.20
N GLY A 29 5.28 3.37 11.17
CA GLY A 29 5.47 2.95 9.79
C GLY A 29 4.42 1.96 9.31
N ILE A 30 4.84 0.95 8.56
CA ILE A 30 3.95 -0.11 8.08
C ILE A 30 3.23 -0.86 9.22
N ASP A 31 3.80 -0.91 10.42
CA ASP A 31 3.16 -1.55 11.60
C ASP A 31 1.91 -0.79 12.08
N ALA A 32 1.75 0.47 11.67
CA ALA A 32 0.53 1.24 11.96
C ALA A 32 -0.65 0.84 11.07
N VAL A 33 -0.40 0.14 9.97
CA VAL A 33 -1.36 -0.08 8.89
C VAL A 33 -1.84 -1.52 8.92
N SER A 34 -3.15 -1.70 9.07
CA SER A 34 -3.76 -3.02 8.98
C SER A 34 -3.98 -3.43 7.52
N THR A 35 -3.54 -4.62 7.14
CA THR A 35 -3.90 -5.24 5.85
C THR A 35 -5.09 -6.21 5.99
N ASP A 36 -5.96 -5.96 6.97
CA ASP A 36 -7.19 -6.72 7.17
C ASP A 36 -8.11 -6.59 5.93
N PRO A 37 -8.49 -7.71 5.28
CA PRO A 37 -9.37 -7.70 4.12
C PRO A 37 -10.68 -6.93 4.34
N ASP A 38 -11.29 -7.02 5.52
CA ASP A 38 -12.59 -6.38 5.80
C ASP A 38 -12.45 -4.85 5.82
N LEU A 39 -11.31 -4.35 6.32
CA LEU A 39 -11.01 -2.93 6.37
C LEU A 39 -10.71 -2.37 4.97
N ILE A 40 -9.95 -3.13 4.17
CA ILE A 40 -9.64 -2.75 2.78
C ILE A 40 -10.92 -2.81 1.92
N GLU A 41 -11.80 -3.78 2.12
CA GLU A 41 -13.09 -3.87 1.42
C GLU A 41 -14.00 -2.69 1.78
N GLU A 42 -14.04 -2.28 3.05
CA GLU A 42 -14.76 -1.08 3.47
C GLU A 42 -14.24 0.18 2.75
N TRP A 43 -12.93 0.36 2.67
CA TRP A 43 -12.35 1.45 1.91
C TRP A 43 -12.76 1.39 0.42
N CYS A 44 -12.65 0.22 -0.20
CA CYS A 44 -13.02 0.01 -1.60
C CYS A 44 -14.47 0.43 -1.89
N ARG A 45 -15.40 0.08 -0.99
CA ARG A 45 -16.82 0.45 -1.10
C ARG A 45 -17.04 1.97 -0.99
N GLN A 46 -16.25 2.68 -0.20
CA GLN A 46 -16.40 4.13 -0.03
C GLN A 46 -15.87 4.93 -1.22
N VAL A 47 -14.79 4.49 -1.85
CA VAL A 47 -14.12 5.26 -2.93
C VAL A 47 -14.56 4.85 -4.34
N GLY A 48 -15.14 3.66 -4.49
CA GLY A 48 -15.61 3.13 -5.77
C GLY A 48 -14.49 2.58 -6.66
N SER A 49 -14.88 1.78 -7.66
CA SER A 49 -13.96 0.97 -8.48
C SER A 49 -12.86 1.78 -9.18
N ALA A 50 -13.16 2.97 -9.69
CA ALA A 50 -12.16 3.81 -10.37
C ALA A 50 -10.98 4.17 -9.45
N ALA A 51 -11.24 4.52 -8.19
CA ALA A 51 -10.20 4.84 -7.22
C ALA A 51 -9.46 3.58 -6.76
N VAL A 52 -10.14 2.43 -6.65
CA VAL A 52 -9.50 1.15 -6.33
C VAL A 52 -8.51 0.74 -7.44
N ILE A 53 -8.93 0.81 -8.70
CA ILE A 53 -8.08 0.51 -9.87
C ILE A 53 -6.84 1.42 -9.87
N GLU A 54 -7.02 2.73 -9.69
CA GLU A 54 -5.91 3.67 -9.65
C GLU A 54 -4.96 3.40 -8.47
N ALA A 55 -5.47 3.09 -7.27
CA ALA A 55 -4.64 2.72 -6.12
C ALA A 55 -3.79 1.48 -6.40
N ARG A 56 -4.36 0.49 -7.12
CA ARG A 56 -3.63 -0.72 -7.52
C ARG A 56 -2.52 -0.44 -8.53
N LEU A 57 -2.76 0.45 -9.51
CA LEU A 57 -1.71 0.86 -10.46
C LEU A 57 -0.54 1.54 -9.73
N GLN A 58 -0.86 2.46 -8.81
CA GLN A 58 0.15 3.13 -7.97
C GLN A 58 0.94 2.14 -7.10
N LEU A 59 0.27 1.09 -6.63
CA LEU A 59 0.88 0.04 -5.81
C LEU A 59 1.83 -0.84 -6.63
N ILE A 60 1.47 -1.19 -7.86
CA ILE A 60 2.33 -1.93 -8.79
C ILE A 60 3.61 -1.14 -9.08
N GLU A 61 3.49 0.16 -9.39
CA GLU A 61 4.66 1.02 -9.62
C GLU A 61 5.57 1.07 -8.38
N LEU A 62 4.99 1.16 -7.19
CA LEU A 62 5.76 1.15 -5.94
C LEU A 62 6.47 -0.20 -5.72
N ILE A 63 5.81 -1.32 -5.98
CA ILE A 63 6.42 -2.65 -5.92
C ILE A 63 7.62 -2.74 -6.86
N GLU A 64 7.48 -2.33 -8.13
CA GLU A 64 8.58 -2.35 -9.10
C GLU A 64 9.80 -1.53 -8.62
N VAL A 65 9.56 -0.36 -8.02
CA VAL A 65 10.63 0.47 -7.44
C VAL A 65 11.32 -0.20 -6.26
N VAL A 66 10.55 -0.90 -5.41
CA VAL A 66 11.06 -1.63 -4.25
C VAL A 66 11.75 -2.94 -4.65
N GLU A 67 11.38 -3.57 -5.75
CA GLU A 67 12.07 -4.76 -6.27
C GLU A 67 13.45 -4.44 -6.86
N ASP A 68 13.67 -3.21 -7.34
CA ASP A 68 14.97 -2.78 -7.86
C ASP A 68 16.05 -2.75 -6.76
N ARG A 69 16.85 -3.83 -6.70
CA ARG A 69 17.96 -4.01 -5.77
C ARG A 69 19.10 -3.00 -5.93
N SER A 70 19.14 -2.23 -7.02
CA SER A 70 20.12 -1.15 -7.19
C SER A 70 19.80 0.09 -6.35
N ARG A 71 18.56 0.18 -5.83
CA ARG A 71 18.03 1.30 -5.06
C ARG A 71 17.81 0.93 -3.59
N CYS A 72 18.09 1.88 -2.71
CA CYS A 72 17.59 1.88 -1.34
C CYS A 72 16.36 2.77 -1.32
N VAL A 73 15.19 2.20 -1.10
CA VAL A 73 13.93 2.95 -1.04
C VAL A 73 13.74 3.47 0.38
N ALA A 74 13.40 4.75 0.49
CA ALA A 74 12.93 5.37 1.73
C ALA A 74 11.54 5.98 1.48
N SER A 75 10.61 5.76 2.41
CA SER A 75 9.27 6.36 2.36
C SER A 75 8.98 7.06 3.68
N ASP A 76 8.72 8.36 3.61
CA ASP A 76 8.27 9.14 4.77
C ASP A 76 6.82 8.82 5.16
N VAL A 77 6.02 8.33 4.19
CA VAL A 77 4.63 7.91 4.43
C VAL A 77 4.59 6.60 5.20
N LEU A 78 5.43 5.63 4.83
CA LEU A 78 5.47 4.31 5.48
C LEU A 78 6.51 4.25 6.61
N ASN A 79 7.20 5.35 6.90
CA ASN A 79 8.34 5.42 7.82
C ASN A 79 9.30 4.21 7.68
N HIS A 80 9.62 3.83 6.44
CA HIS A 80 10.33 2.59 6.13
C HIS A 80 11.53 2.81 5.22
N ARG A 81 12.57 1.98 5.37
CA ARG A 81 13.78 2.03 4.54
C ARG A 81 14.35 0.65 4.22
N THR A 82 14.57 0.36 2.94
CA THR A 82 15.11 -0.93 2.44
C THR A 82 16.65 -0.96 2.50
N HIS A 83 17.20 -0.78 3.69
CA HIS A 83 18.65 -0.74 3.92
C HIS A 83 19.33 -2.11 3.77
N ASP A 84 18.56 -3.19 3.89
CA ASP A 84 18.96 -4.57 3.61
C ASP A 84 17.82 -5.35 2.90
N GLU A 85 18.06 -6.63 2.61
CA GLU A 85 17.07 -7.50 1.96
C GLU A 85 15.90 -7.86 2.89
N ALA A 86 16.10 -7.87 4.21
CA ALA A 86 15.03 -8.19 5.16
C ALA A 86 13.99 -7.07 5.20
N ALA A 87 14.44 -5.82 5.34
CA ALA A 87 13.58 -4.64 5.27
C ALA A 87 12.92 -4.50 3.89
N ARG A 88 13.61 -4.89 2.81
CA ARG A 88 12.99 -4.94 1.47
C ARG A 88 11.87 -5.97 1.41
N ARG A 89 12.13 -7.19 1.91
CA ARG A 89 11.15 -8.28 1.94
C ARG A 89 9.91 -7.87 2.72
N GLU A 90 10.11 -7.30 3.90
CA GLU A 90 9.04 -6.80 4.76
C GLU A 90 8.16 -5.77 4.04
N LEU A 91 8.76 -4.79 3.35
CA LEU A 91 8.00 -3.83 2.56
C LEU A 91 7.23 -4.51 1.42
N LEU A 92 7.87 -5.43 0.69
CA LEU A 92 7.20 -6.15 -0.41
C LEU A 92 6.03 -7.01 0.09
N ASP A 93 6.18 -7.68 1.23
CA ASP A 93 5.14 -8.51 1.81
C ASP A 93 3.94 -7.65 2.24
N PHE A 94 4.19 -6.48 2.83
CA PHE A 94 3.15 -5.49 3.13
C PHE A 94 2.43 -5.01 1.86
N LEU A 95 3.18 -4.58 0.84
CA LEU A 95 2.59 -4.07 -0.41
C LEU A 95 1.79 -5.17 -1.14
N ALA A 96 2.26 -6.41 -1.12
CA ALA A 96 1.55 -7.55 -1.71
C ALA A 96 0.25 -7.88 -0.97
N ALA A 97 0.25 -7.82 0.36
CA ALA A 97 -0.96 -8.01 1.16
C ALA A 97 -2.00 -6.91 0.87
N LEU A 98 -1.56 -5.67 0.71
CA LEU A 98 -2.41 -4.55 0.34
C LEU A 98 -3.01 -4.72 -1.07
N ASP A 99 -2.22 -5.15 -2.07
CA ASP A 99 -2.73 -5.40 -3.43
C ASP A 99 -3.77 -6.53 -3.44
N ALA A 100 -3.53 -7.59 -2.68
CA ALA A 100 -4.48 -8.70 -2.57
C ALA A 100 -5.83 -8.23 -2.00
N GLY A 101 -5.81 -7.38 -0.97
CA GLY A 101 -7.03 -6.79 -0.40
C GLY A 101 -7.75 -5.88 -1.41
N LEU A 102 -7.02 -5.01 -2.11
CA LEU A 102 -7.59 -4.13 -3.12
C LEU A 102 -8.17 -4.91 -4.32
N ALA A 103 -7.52 -5.98 -4.74
CA ALA A 103 -7.99 -6.86 -5.81
C ALA A 103 -9.30 -7.56 -5.42
N ALA A 104 -9.42 -8.01 -4.18
CA ALA A 104 -10.65 -8.60 -3.64
C ALA A 104 -11.77 -7.55 -3.57
N GLY A 105 -11.48 -6.35 -3.06
CA GLY A 105 -12.45 -5.27 -2.97
C GLY A 105 -12.97 -4.78 -4.32
N ASP A 106 -12.13 -4.71 -5.35
CA ASP A 106 -12.55 -4.37 -6.73
C ASP A 106 -13.58 -5.36 -7.29
N ALA A 107 -13.36 -6.66 -7.04
CA ALA A 107 -14.30 -7.70 -7.42
C ALA A 107 -15.65 -7.58 -6.67
N SER A 108 -15.62 -7.23 -5.38
CA SER A 108 -16.82 -6.99 -4.58
C SER A 108 -17.62 -5.75 -5.04
N VAL A 109 -16.94 -4.64 -5.33
CA VAL A 109 -17.57 -3.38 -5.77
C VAL A 109 -18.20 -3.52 -7.15
N SER A 110 -17.56 -4.29 -8.05
CA SER A 110 -18.08 -4.55 -9.39
C SER A 110 -19.28 -5.51 -9.41
N GLY A 111 -19.50 -6.29 -8.35
CA GLY A 111 -20.61 -7.25 -8.23
C GLY A 111 -21.90 -6.68 -7.63
N ALA A 112 -21.90 -5.43 -7.17
CA ALA A 112 -23.05 -4.81 -6.48
C ALA A 112 -24.06 -4.10 -7.42
N ASP A 113 -23.83 -4.12 -8.74
CA ASP A 113 -24.67 -3.46 -9.75
C ASP A 113 -25.59 -4.48 -10.50
N THR A 114 -26.33 -5.34 -9.77
CA THR A 114 -27.35 -6.23 -10.38
C THR A 114 -28.61 -6.35 -9.52
#